data_AF-A0A9X3IYS5-F1
#
_entry.id   AF-A0A9X3IYS5-F1
#
_cell.length_a   1.000
_cell.length_b   1.000
_cell.length_c   1.000
_cell.angle_alpha   90.00
_cell.angle_beta   90.00
_cell.angle_gamma   90.00
#
_symmetry.space_group_name_H-M   'P 1'
#
loop_
_entity.id
_entity.type
_entity.pdbx_description
1 polymer ?
#
loop_
_entity_poly.entity_id
_entity_poly.type
_entity_poly.pdbx_seq_one_letter_code
_entity_poly.pdbx_strand_id
1 'polypeptide(L)'
;MFALGDASNLPTSKTGAAIRKQAPVLVANLLAAMAGRPGEAAYDGYTSCPLVTGYGRLVLAEFDYDGNPAETFPFDQAKERRSMYLLKKYALPQMYWHGMLRGRA
;
A
#
# COMPACT_ATOMS: atom_id res chain seq x y z
N MET A 1 -9.54 3.79 -20.43
CA MET A 1 -8.16 4.13 -20.03
C MET A 1 -8.00 3.82 -18.54
N PHE A 2 -6.81 3.41 -18.10
CA PHE A 2 -6.51 3.10 -16.69
C PHE A 2 -5.37 4.00 -16.19
N ALA A 3 -5.35 4.31 -14.90
CA ALA A 3 -4.29 5.07 -14.23
C ALA A 3 -3.95 4.41 -12.87
N LEU A 4 -2.71 4.58 -12.41
CA LEU A 4 -2.19 3.96 -11.18
C LEU A 4 -1.29 4.94 -10.44
N GLY A 5 -1.31 4.90 -9.11
CA GLY A 5 -0.38 5.64 -8.26
C GLY A 5 -0.52 7.15 -8.38
N ASP A 6 0.61 7.84 -8.35
CA ASP A 6 0.67 9.30 -8.19
C ASP A 6 0.06 10.06 -9.36
N ALA A 7 0.02 9.45 -10.55
CA ALA A 7 -0.62 10.02 -11.75
C ALA A 7 -2.16 9.99 -11.70
N SER A 8 -2.75 9.25 -10.76
CA SER A 8 -4.21 9.19 -10.59
C SER A 8 -4.74 10.31 -9.69
N ASN A 9 -6.06 10.50 -9.70
CA ASN A 9 -6.78 11.39 -8.78
C ASN A 9 -7.44 10.62 -7.62
N LEU A 10 -6.96 9.41 -7.30
CA LEU A 10 -7.51 8.63 -6.19
C LEU A 10 -7.41 9.44 -4.88
N PRO A 11 -8.49 9.58 -4.09
CA PRO A 11 -8.53 10.44 -2.91
C PRO A 11 -7.88 9.77 -1.69
N THR A 12 -6.62 9.33 -1.82
CA THR A 12 -5.82 8.73 -0.75
C THR A 12 -4.38 9.24 -0.82
N SER A 13 -3.58 8.96 0.21
CA SER A 13 -2.16 9.34 0.22
C SER A 13 -1.37 8.61 -0.86
N LYS A 14 -0.62 9.38 -1.64
CA LYS A 14 0.22 8.93 -2.75
C LYS A 14 1.50 8.26 -2.24
N THR A 15 1.43 6.94 -2.01
CA THR A 15 2.53 6.16 -1.42
C THR A 15 2.80 4.87 -2.20
N GLY A 16 4.01 4.31 -2.04
CA GLY A 16 4.35 3.00 -2.60
C GLY A 16 3.46 1.86 -2.06
N ALA A 17 2.99 1.97 -0.81
CA ALA A 17 2.06 1.01 -0.24
C ALA A 17 0.67 1.07 -0.89
N ALA A 18 0.20 2.28 -1.24
CA ALA A 18 -1.02 2.45 -2.02
C ALA A 18 -0.89 1.82 -3.41
N ILE A 19 0.23 2.07 -4.12
CA ILE A 19 0.50 1.48 -5.44
C ILE A 19 0.46 -0.05 -5.36
N ARG A 20 1.05 -0.64 -4.32
CA ARG A 20 1.04 -2.10 -4.09
C ARG A 20 -0.38 -2.67 -4.05
N LYS A 21 -1.33 -2.01 -3.38
CA LYS A 21 -2.73 -2.46 -3.29
C LYS A 21 -3.58 -2.08 -4.50
N GLN A 22 -3.27 -0.97 -5.16
CA GLN A 22 -3.96 -0.56 -6.38
C GLN A 22 -3.62 -1.47 -7.57
N ALA A 23 -2.38 -1.95 -7.67
CA ALA A 23 -1.91 -2.78 -8.78
C ALA A 23 -2.78 -4.03 -9.06
N PRO A 24 -3.09 -4.91 -8.08
CA PRO A 24 -3.94 -6.09 -8.33
C PRO A 24 -5.37 -5.72 -8.74
N VAL A 25 -5.94 -4.64 -8.17
CA VAL A 25 -7.28 -4.16 -8.54
C VAL A 25 -7.30 -3.68 -10.00
N LEU A 26 -6.29 -2.90 -10.40
CA LEU A 26 -6.16 -2.44 -11.78
C LEU A 26 -5.99 -3.61 -12.74
N VAL A 27 -5.13 -4.58 -12.41
CA VAL A 27 -4.90 -5.76 -13.26
C VAL A 27 -6.18 -6.57 -13.43
N ALA A 28 -6.93 -6.82 -12.36
CA ALA A 28 -8.21 -7.53 -12.43
C ALA A 28 -9.20 -6.83 -13.37
N ASN A 29 -9.36 -5.51 -13.23
CA ASN A 29 -10.27 -4.73 -14.08
C ASN A 29 -9.78 -4.60 -15.53
N LEU A 30 -8.46 -4.52 -15.75
CA LEU A 30 -7.87 -4.51 -17.08
C LEU A 30 -8.16 -5.84 -17.81
N LEU A 31 -7.95 -6.97 -17.14
CA LEU A 31 -8.24 -8.29 -17.70
C LEU A 31 -9.73 -8.48 -17.99
N ALA A 32 -10.61 -8.00 -17.11
CA ALA A 32 -12.05 -8.02 -17.35
C ALA A 32 -12.42 -7.20 -18.59
N ALA A 33 -11.88 -5.98 -18.72
CA ALA A 33 -12.11 -5.13 -19.88
C ALA A 33 -11.60 -5.78 -21.18
N MET A 34 -10.43 -6.42 -21.17
CA MET A 34 -9.90 -7.18 -22.30
C MET A 34 -10.81 -8.34 -22.71
N ALA A 35 -11.52 -8.94 -21.76
CA ALA A 35 -12.48 -10.02 -21.99
C ALA A 35 -13.91 -9.52 -22.30
N GLY A 36 -14.13 -8.21 -22.41
CA GLY A 36 -15.47 -7.63 -22.63
C GLY A 36 -16.42 -7.79 -21.43
N ARG A 37 -15.88 -7.99 -20.21
CA ARG A 37 -16.64 -8.14 -18.96
C ARG A 37 -16.59 -6.87 -18.11
N PRO A 38 -17.58 -6.63 -17.23
CA PRO A 38 -17.50 -5.55 -16.26
C PRO A 38 -16.34 -5.77 -15.28
N GLY A 39 -15.67 -4.69 -14.88
CA GLY A 39 -14.65 -4.71 -13.83
C GLY A 39 -15.30 -4.53 -12.46
N GLU A 40 -15.25 -5.55 -11.62
CA GLU A 40 -15.88 -5.57 -10.29
C GLU A 40 -14.89 -5.36 -9.13
N ALA A 41 -13.58 -5.38 -9.42
CA ALA A 41 -12.58 -5.20 -8.38
C ALA A 41 -12.56 -3.74 -7.90
N ALA A 42 -12.65 -3.55 -6.59
CA ALA A 42 -12.62 -2.24 -5.95
C ALA A 42 -11.38 -2.10 -5.06
N TYR A 43 -10.81 -0.91 -5.03
CA TYR A 43 -9.75 -0.52 -4.11
C TYR A 43 -10.38 0.27 -2.97
N ASP A 44 -9.97 -0.06 -1.74
CA ASP A 44 -10.50 0.48 -0.47
C ASP A 44 -9.81 1.77 -0.02
N GLY A 45 -8.82 2.26 -0.79
CA GLY A 45 -8.06 3.45 -0.42
C GLY A 45 -6.86 3.17 0.48
N TYR A 46 -6.56 1.89 0.77
CA TYR A 46 -5.45 1.51 1.64
C TYR A 46 -4.17 2.22 1.27
N THR A 47 -3.55 2.87 2.24
CA THR A 47 -2.24 3.48 2.11
C THR A 47 -1.47 3.33 3.42
N SER A 48 -0.14 3.40 3.34
CA SER A 48 0.72 3.28 4.51
C SER A 48 1.83 4.32 4.47
N CYS A 49 2.07 4.94 5.63
CA CYS A 49 3.11 5.91 5.86
C CYS A 49 3.98 5.49 7.07
N PRO A 50 5.17 4.91 6.82
CA PRO A 50 6.12 4.58 7.88
C PRO A 50 6.83 5.85 8.41
N LEU A 51 6.29 6.44 9.47
CA LEU A 51 6.76 7.68 10.09
C LEU A 51 7.96 7.41 10.99
N VAL A 52 9.17 7.74 10.52
CA VAL A 52 10.38 7.65 11.33
C VAL A 52 10.39 8.78 12.35
N THR A 53 10.15 8.46 13.61
CA THR A 53 10.16 9.43 14.71
C THR A 53 11.56 9.62 15.32
N GLY A 54 12.47 8.68 15.06
CA GLY A 54 13.89 8.80 15.43
C GLY A 54 14.71 7.59 14.98
N TYR A 55 16.02 7.62 15.22
CA TYR A 55 16.86 6.45 14.96
C TYR A 55 16.40 5.26 15.82
N GLY A 56 16.05 4.16 15.16
CA GLY A 56 15.54 2.96 15.83
C GLY A 56 14.06 3.01 16.22
N ARG A 57 13.31 4.07 15.86
CA ARG A 57 11.90 4.24 16.23
C ARG A 57 11.05 4.67 15.02
N LEU A 58 9.88 4.06 14.90
CA LEU A 58 8.96 4.30 13.80
C LEU A 58 7.51 4.08 14.26
N VAL A 59 6.62 4.94 13.81
CA VAL A 59 5.16 4.77 13.90
C VAL A 59 4.69 4.36 12.51
N LEU A 60 3.98 3.24 12.40
CA LEU A 60 3.49 2.75 11.10
C LEU A 60 2.03 3.13 10.96
N ALA A 61 1.77 4.24 10.26
CA ALA A 61 0.42 4.69 10.00
C ALA A 61 -0.14 3.94 8.78
N GLU A 62 -1.28 3.28 8.93
CA GLU A 62 -1.99 2.60 7.85
C GLU A 62 -3.46 3.00 7.93
N PHE A 63 -4.06 3.37 6.79
CA PHE A 63 -5.44 3.87 6.75
C PHE A 63 -6.11 3.66 5.40
N ASP A 64 -7.43 3.67 5.40
CA ASP A 64 -8.31 3.55 4.23
C ASP A 64 -8.83 4.91 3.73
N TYR A 65 -9.78 4.90 2.79
CA TYR A 65 -10.41 6.14 2.28
C TYR A 65 -11.14 6.95 3.34
N ASP A 66 -11.69 6.31 4.37
CA ASP A 66 -12.44 6.96 5.43
C ASP A 66 -11.51 7.51 6.52
N GLY A 67 -10.20 7.26 6.41
CA GLY A 67 -9.20 7.63 7.41
C GLY A 67 -9.21 6.72 8.64
N ASN A 68 -9.88 5.57 8.57
CA ASN A 68 -9.86 4.60 9.66
C ASN A 68 -8.52 3.87 9.69
N PRO A 69 -7.98 3.53 10.88
CA PRO A 69 -6.78 2.71 10.99
C PRO A 69 -6.96 1.34 10.32
N ALA A 70 -6.10 1.04 9.35
CA ALA A 70 -6.06 -0.22 8.60
C ALA A 70 -4.79 -1.01 8.94
N GLU A 71 -4.60 -1.29 10.23
CA GLU A 71 -3.37 -1.89 10.77
C GLU A 71 -3.16 -3.35 10.28
N THR A 72 -2.05 -3.59 9.59
CA THR A 72 -1.64 -4.92 9.11
C THR A 72 -1.25 -5.86 10.26
N PHE A 73 -0.67 -5.36 11.34
CA PHE A 73 -0.19 -6.17 12.45
C PHE A 73 -1.14 -6.15 13.65
N PRO A 74 -1.24 -7.24 14.45
CA PRO A 74 -2.17 -7.35 15.58
C PRO A 74 -1.65 -6.64 16.84
N PHE A 75 -1.12 -5.43 16.68
CA PHE A 75 -0.65 -4.58 17.77
C PHE A 75 -0.77 -3.11 17.35
N ASP A 76 -1.05 -2.24 18.33
CA ASP A 76 -1.16 -0.79 18.15
C ASP A 76 0.09 -0.22 17.46
N GLN A 77 -0.08 0.23 16.21
CA GLN A 77 0.97 0.76 15.37
C GLN A 77 1.15 2.28 15.50
N ALA A 78 0.25 2.95 16.23
CA ALA A 78 0.37 4.36 16.61
C ALA A 78 1.50 4.60 17.62
N LYS A 79 1.96 3.55 18.30
CA LYS A 79 3.11 3.60 19.21
C LYS A 79 4.44 3.48 18.47
N GLU A 80 5.46 4.19 18.97
CA GLU A 80 6.83 4.07 18.47
C GLU A 80 7.34 2.64 18.63
N ARG A 81 7.76 2.01 17.52
CA ARG A 81 8.25 0.63 17.52
C ARG A 81 9.55 0.47 16.76
N ARG A 82 10.51 -0.19 17.42
CA ARG A 82 11.76 -0.61 16.79
C ARG A 82 11.54 -1.71 15.74
N SER A 83 10.56 -2.59 15.94
CA SER A 83 10.20 -3.61 14.95
C SER A 83 9.77 -3.00 13.62
N MET A 84 8.93 -1.96 13.66
CA MET A 84 8.47 -1.24 12.46
C MET A 84 9.60 -0.44 11.81
N TYR A 85 10.52 0.10 12.60
CA TYR A 85 11.73 0.73 12.09
C TYR A 85 12.61 -0.26 11.31
N LEU A 86 12.83 -1.46 11.86
CA LEU A 86 13.60 -2.52 11.21
C LEU A 86 12.89 -3.05 9.95
N LEU A 87 11.56 -3.19 10.00
CA LEU A 87 10.73 -3.56 8.85
C LEU A 87 10.95 -2.55 7.71
N LYS A 88 10.80 -1.24 7.99
CA LYS A 88 11.00 -0.19 6.99
C LYS A 88 12.44 -0.18 6.45
N LYS A 89 13.43 -0.36 7.31
CA LYS A 89 14.84 -0.24 6.95
C LYS A 89 15.34 -1.43 6.11
N TYR A 90 14.91 -2.65 6.42
CA TYR A 90 15.48 -3.87 5.83
C TYR A 90 14.48 -4.69 5.02
N ALA A 91 13.24 -4.87 5.50
CA ALA A 91 12.27 -5.74 4.83
C ALA A 91 11.59 -5.06 3.65
N LEU A 92 11.14 -3.80 3.78
CA LEU A 92 10.45 -3.09 2.70
C LEU A 92 11.32 -2.93 1.44
N PRO A 93 12.63 -2.62 1.50
CA PRO A 93 13.47 -2.59 0.30
C PRO A 93 13.55 -3.95 -0.41
N GLN A 94 13.66 -5.05 0.34
CA GLN A 94 13.69 -6.39 -0.25
C GLN A 94 12.35 -6.74 -0.90
N MET A 95 11.24 -6.45 -0.22
CA MET A 95 9.90 -6.64 -0.76
C MET A 95 9.67 -5.79 -2.02
N TYR A 96 10.19 -4.57 -2.07
CA TYR A 96 10.10 -3.70 -3.23
C TYR A 96 10.81 -4.31 -4.45
N TRP A 97 12.11 -4.64 -4.33
CA TRP A 97 12.91 -5.12 -5.44
C TRP A 97 12.56 -6.54 -5.90
N HIS A 98 12.24 -7.43 -4.96
CA HIS A 98 12.03 -8.85 -5.26
C HIS A 98 10.55 -9.25 -5.32
N GLY A 99 9.66 -8.45 -4.74
CA GLY A 99 8.20 -8.66 -4.73
C GLY A 99 7.48 -7.72 -5.69
N MET A 100 7.35 -6.44 -5.31
CA MET A 100 6.49 -5.46 -6.00
C MET A 100 6.89 -5.26 -7.46
N LEU A 101 8.16 -4.98 -7.75
CA LEU A 101 8.64 -4.78 -9.13
C LEU A 101 8.55 -6.03 -10.00
N ARG A 102 8.44 -7.21 -9.38
CA ARG A 102 8.27 -8.48 -10.09
C ARG A 102 6.81 -8.94 -10.16
N GLY A 103 5.85 -8.13 -9.69
CA GLY A 103 4.43 -8.45 -9.68
C GLY A 103 4.04 -9.60 -8.75
N ARG A 104 4.85 -9.88 -7.72
CA ARG A 104 4.59 -10.96 -6.74
C ARG A 104 3.98 -10.48 -5.42
N ALA A 105 3.96 -9.17 -5.17
CA ALA A 105 3.57 -8.60 -3.88
C ALA A 105 2.83 -7.28 -4.04
#